data_AF-A0A2C9JV54-F1
#
_entry.id   AF-A0A2C9JV54-F1
#
_cell.length_a   1.000
_cell.length_b   1.000
_cell.length_c   1.000
_cell.angle_alpha   90.00
_cell.angle_beta   90.00
_cell.angle_gamma   90.00
#
_symmetry.space_group_name_H-M   'P 1'
#
loop_
_entity.id
_entity.type
_entity.pdbx_description
1 polymer ?
#
loop_
_entity_poly.entity_id
_entity_poly.type
_entity_poly.pdbx_seq_one_letter_code
_entity_poly.pdbx_strand_id
1 'polypeptide(L)'
;MHDKLDRVHAGPFVQARSILTRLPLKKGRYCLIPSTFDPGQEGEYILRIYSSGGILLKELKKELPSPPRFFRKPKVAATSVCVSSVEGFKLPEGETGGIEAYCIIKCEGREVNEMLFGCYEALVAGKARDAMVDMTGGIGEGLEMADFRTEQLKDRLFELLHQAKSNLSLMCASIQAKNSSEMETKLSVGLVRGHAYSLTDVRKIPLKGTGLFSFFNREKIHMIRLRNPWGGVEWKGPWSDGSHEWTKVSESEKKDLGLTFDENGEFWMSFDDFCRYFTHIDICHMMNTSFFTLKRSWKESVAVGVWRRGTRAGGCGNHSTFLDNPQYLLDVITDEEELLVSLEQEDRRSSNFRTRGENYTIGFTIIKSPKVRLYATSYLGLQVNNRQQQRCQRKMRDKQFKGQSFSKLRRRCLRKRKLFVDGEFPPTGSSLFFSRPAPSDIVWKRPKDIVKDPKFFIDKASADDFSQGILGNCWFVAACACIAEDSNLWKKVVPEYREQVFVPESRYA
;
A
#
# COMPACT_ATOMS: atom_id res chain seq x y z
N MET A 1 29.80 -21.80 -19.79
CA MET A 1 29.06 -20.86 -20.65
C MET A 1 27.76 -20.52 -19.91
N HIS A 2 27.75 -19.43 -19.15
CA HIS A 2 26.57 -19.02 -18.37
C HIS A 2 25.49 -18.54 -19.35
N ASP A 3 24.40 -19.30 -19.48
CA ASP A 3 23.21 -18.86 -20.22
C ASP A 3 22.78 -17.51 -19.63
N LYS A 4 23.02 -16.42 -20.37
CA LYS A 4 22.57 -15.08 -19.99
C LYS A 4 21.04 -15.12 -19.98
N LEU A 5 20.45 -15.18 -18.79
CA LEU A 5 19.01 -15.01 -18.60
C LEU A 5 18.61 -13.69 -19.28
N ASP A 6 17.63 -13.75 -20.18
CA ASP A 6 17.11 -12.58 -20.89
C ASP A 6 16.28 -11.72 -19.92
N ARG A 7 16.96 -10.87 -19.14
CA ARG A 7 16.34 -9.99 -18.13
C ARG A 7 15.68 -8.82 -18.87
N VAL A 8 14.35 -8.80 -18.85
CA VAL A 8 13.53 -7.70 -19.43
C VAL A 8 13.33 -6.58 -18.43
N HIS A 9 13.38 -6.91 -17.14
CA HIS A 9 13.38 -5.93 -16.07
C HIS A 9 14.27 -6.40 -14.93
N ALA A 10 15.12 -5.51 -14.45
CA ALA A 10 15.76 -5.58 -13.15
C ALA A 10 15.59 -4.18 -12.54
N GLY A 11 14.61 -4.05 -11.65
CA GLY A 11 14.21 -2.74 -11.11
C GLY A 11 15.19 -2.23 -10.06
N PRO A 12 15.11 -0.93 -9.72
CA PRO A 12 15.81 -0.42 -8.56
C PRO A 12 15.29 -1.14 -7.31
N PHE A 13 16.21 -1.52 -6.44
CA PHE A 13 15.88 -2.03 -5.12
C PHE A 13 15.72 -0.81 -4.20
N VAL A 14 14.56 -0.71 -3.54
CA VAL A 14 14.20 0.47 -2.75
C VAL A 14 13.90 0.03 -1.31
N GLN A 15 14.44 0.77 -0.35
CA GLN A 15 14.12 0.61 1.07
C GLN A 15 12.76 1.24 1.37
N ALA A 16 11.68 0.51 1.06
CA ALA A 16 10.32 0.99 1.21
C ALA A 16 9.35 -0.15 1.52
N ARG A 17 8.19 0.17 2.11
CA ARG A 17 7.11 -0.80 2.33
C ARG A 17 6.55 -1.34 1.02
N SER A 18 6.43 -0.47 0.01
CA SER A 18 5.92 -0.81 -1.31
C SER A 18 6.80 -0.22 -2.41
N ILE A 19 6.88 -0.93 -3.53
CA ILE A 19 7.36 -0.41 -4.81
C ILE A 19 6.27 -0.59 -5.88
N LEU A 20 6.17 0.37 -6.79
CA LEU A 20 5.32 0.31 -7.97
C LEU A 20 6.18 0.60 -9.19
N THR A 21 6.18 -0.33 -10.14
CA THR A 21 6.89 -0.16 -11.41
C THR A 21 5.89 -0.20 -12.56
N ARG A 22 6.04 0.76 -13.48
CA ARG A 22 5.36 0.77 -14.77
C ARG A 22 6.34 0.34 -15.85
N LEU A 23 5.98 -0.67 -16.65
CA LEU A 23 6.81 -1.09 -17.78
C LEU A 23 5.97 -1.59 -18.95
N PRO A 24 6.35 -1.28 -20.20
CA PRO A 24 5.80 -1.97 -21.35
C PRO A 24 6.28 -3.43 -21.35
N LEU A 25 5.40 -4.36 -21.70
CA LEU A 25 5.76 -5.77 -21.81
C LEU A 25 5.05 -6.42 -22.99
N LYS A 26 5.83 -6.94 -23.94
CA LYS A 26 5.29 -7.60 -25.12
C LYS A 26 4.62 -8.93 -24.77
N LYS A 27 3.67 -9.35 -25.60
CA LYS A 27 3.07 -10.68 -25.51
C LYS A 27 4.16 -11.74 -25.41
N GLY A 28 4.03 -12.62 -24.42
CA GLY A 28 5.05 -13.62 -24.17
C GLY A 28 4.95 -14.23 -22.79
N ARG A 29 5.90 -15.13 -22.51
CA ARG A 29 6.03 -15.84 -21.25
C ARG A 29 7.25 -15.34 -20.50
N TYR A 30 7.03 -15.02 -19.23
CA TYR A 30 8.05 -14.44 -18.37
C TYR A 30 8.09 -15.16 -17.01
N CYS A 31 9.24 -15.07 -16.34
CA CYS A 31 9.40 -15.43 -14.95
C CYS A 31 9.60 -14.15 -14.14
N LEU A 32 8.72 -13.89 -13.18
CA LEU A 32 8.80 -12.78 -12.25
C LEU A 32 9.30 -13.31 -10.90
N ILE A 33 10.37 -12.72 -10.39
CA ILE A 33 11.06 -13.14 -9.17
C ILE A 33 11.09 -11.95 -8.20
N PRO A 34 10.19 -11.88 -7.19
CA PRO A 34 10.28 -10.91 -6.12
C PRO A 34 11.36 -11.29 -5.11
N SER A 35 12.19 -10.35 -4.71
CA SER A 35 13.28 -10.60 -3.78
C SER A 35 13.54 -9.41 -2.86
N THR A 36 14.18 -9.68 -1.73
CA THR A 36 14.93 -8.70 -0.98
C THR A 36 16.27 -8.42 -1.66
N PHE A 37 16.94 -7.33 -1.27
CA PHE A 37 18.28 -7.00 -1.75
C PHE A 37 19.31 -8.02 -1.23
N ASP A 38 19.34 -8.21 0.09
CA ASP A 38 20.23 -9.16 0.75
C ASP A 38 19.57 -10.54 0.92
N PRO A 39 20.35 -11.63 0.84
CA PRO A 39 19.86 -12.97 1.11
C PRO A 39 19.54 -13.19 2.60
N GLY A 40 18.70 -14.19 2.90
CA GLY A 40 18.38 -14.60 4.26
C GLY A 40 17.44 -13.67 5.06
N GLN A 41 16.95 -12.59 4.43
CA GLN A 41 15.93 -11.70 4.98
C GLN A 41 14.54 -12.37 4.93
N GLU A 42 13.80 -12.31 6.04
CA GLU A 42 12.53 -13.04 6.22
C GLU A 42 11.34 -12.10 6.35
N GLY A 43 10.29 -12.38 5.59
CA GLY A 43 9.06 -11.59 5.64
C GLY A 43 7.99 -12.10 4.67
N GLU A 44 6.75 -11.73 4.95
CA GLU A 44 5.64 -11.90 4.01
C GLU A 44 5.64 -10.75 2.99
N TYR A 45 5.15 -11.04 1.78
CA TYR A 45 4.96 -10.03 0.75
C TYR A 45 3.70 -10.26 -0.08
N ILE A 46 3.20 -9.19 -0.68
CA ILE A 46 2.10 -9.17 -1.65
C ILE A 46 2.65 -8.69 -2.98
N LEU A 47 2.37 -9.43 -4.04
CA LEU A 47 2.65 -9.08 -5.43
C LEU A 47 1.32 -8.81 -6.13
N ARG A 48 1.11 -7.59 -6.62
CA ARG A 48 -0.06 -7.21 -7.42
C ARG A 48 0.37 -6.81 -8.82
N ILE A 49 -0.32 -7.31 -9.84
CA ILE A 49 -0.05 -7.01 -11.24
C ILE A 49 -1.33 -6.53 -11.90
N TYR A 50 -1.27 -5.38 -12.54
CA TYR A 50 -2.39 -4.79 -13.27
C TYR A 50 -2.05 -4.73 -14.75
N SER A 51 -2.95 -5.28 -15.56
CA SER A 51 -2.83 -5.33 -17.00
C SER A 51 -4.13 -4.89 -17.67
N SER A 52 -4.01 -4.22 -18.80
CA SER A 52 -5.14 -3.82 -19.64
C SER A 52 -5.66 -4.97 -20.52
N GLY A 53 -4.77 -5.70 -21.18
CA GLY A 53 -5.15 -6.74 -22.13
C GLY A 53 -5.24 -8.15 -21.52
N GLY A 54 -4.61 -8.35 -20.36
CA GLY A 54 -4.80 -9.50 -19.48
C GLY A 54 -3.57 -10.38 -19.37
N ILE A 55 -3.37 -10.90 -18.17
CA ILE A 55 -2.23 -11.76 -17.82
C ILE A 55 -2.71 -13.00 -17.06
N LEU A 56 -1.90 -14.05 -17.07
CA LEU A 56 -2.04 -15.19 -16.17
C LEU A 56 -0.81 -15.26 -15.27
N LEU A 57 -1.05 -15.29 -13.96
CA LEU A 57 -0.01 -15.38 -12.93
C LEU A 57 -0.11 -16.71 -12.19
N LYS A 58 1.00 -17.46 -12.15
CA LYS A 58 1.09 -18.74 -11.45
C LYS A 58 2.42 -18.89 -10.71
N GLU A 59 2.36 -19.13 -9.41
CA GLU A 59 3.57 -19.48 -8.63
C GLU A 59 4.13 -20.85 -9.06
N LEU A 60 5.44 -20.91 -9.25
CA LEU A 60 6.18 -22.14 -9.55
C LEU A 60 6.51 -22.86 -8.23
N LYS A 61 5.65 -23.81 -7.85
CA LYS A 61 5.77 -24.58 -6.59
C LYS A 61 6.44 -25.96 -6.72
N LYS A 62 6.78 -26.39 -7.95
CA LYS A 62 7.33 -27.72 -8.22
C LYS A 62 8.59 -27.63 -9.06
N GLU A 63 9.69 -28.15 -8.51
CA GLU A 63 10.81 -28.67 -9.27
C GLU A 63 10.35 -29.93 -10.04
N LEU A 64 10.66 -29.95 -11.34
CA LEU A 64 10.54 -31.06 -12.30
C LEU A 64 9.12 -31.61 -12.64
N PRO A 65 8.90 -32.06 -13.91
CA PRO A 65 7.67 -32.71 -14.33
C PRO A 65 7.45 -34.05 -13.60
N SER A 66 6.19 -34.45 -13.41
CA SER A 66 5.86 -35.77 -12.88
C SER A 66 6.20 -36.87 -13.90
N PRO A 67 6.77 -38.02 -13.48
CA PRO A 67 7.04 -39.14 -14.37
C PRO A 67 5.75 -39.66 -15.03
N PRO A 68 5.85 -40.32 -16.20
CA PRO A 68 4.71 -40.77 -16.98
C PRO A 68 3.79 -41.73 -16.20
N ARG A 69 2.50 -41.69 -16.53
CA ARG A 69 1.34 -42.25 -15.79
C ARG A 69 1.27 -43.78 -15.66
N PHE A 70 2.33 -44.55 -15.98
CA PHE A 70 2.31 -46.00 -15.83
C PHE A 70 2.71 -46.54 -14.45
N PHE A 71 3.10 -45.67 -13.51
CA PHE A 71 3.26 -46.05 -12.10
C PHE A 71 2.48 -45.09 -11.18
N ARG A 72 1.64 -45.64 -10.31
CA ARG A 72 0.61 -44.95 -9.52
C ARG A 72 1.20 -44.00 -8.45
N LYS A 73 0.91 -42.70 -8.64
CA LYS A 73 0.61 -41.54 -7.76
C LYS A 73 1.38 -41.24 -6.43
N PRO A 74 1.45 -39.93 -6.05
CA PRO A 74 2.48 -39.34 -5.17
C PRO A 74 1.96 -38.80 -3.82
N LYS A 75 2.87 -38.55 -2.86
CA LYS A 75 2.65 -37.64 -1.71
C LYS A 75 3.90 -36.75 -1.45
N VAL A 76 3.63 -35.46 -1.27
CA VAL A 76 4.51 -34.31 -0.91
C VAL A 76 4.81 -34.41 0.61
N ALA A 77 5.88 -33.96 1.27
CA ALA A 77 6.82 -32.84 1.12
C ALA A 77 8.17 -33.19 1.81
N ALA A 78 9.24 -32.46 1.48
CA ALA A 78 10.58 -32.67 2.04
C ALA A 78 10.83 -31.92 3.37
N THR A 79 11.45 -32.60 4.33
CA THR A 79 12.52 -32.11 5.22
C THR A 79 13.29 -33.36 5.69
N SER A 80 14.60 -33.40 5.47
CA SER A 80 15.43 -34.56 5.86
C SER A 80 15.83 -34.45 7.32
N VAL A 81 15.54 -35.48 8.10
CA VAL A 81 16.06 -35.70 9.46
C VAL A 81 16.90 -36.98 9.39
N CYS A 82 18.18 -36.89 9.77
CA CYS A 82 19.06 -38.05 9.77
C CYS A 82 19.21 -38.58 11.20
N VAL A 83 18.83 -39.85 11.41
CA VAL A 83 19.07 -40.57 12.67
C VAL A 83 20.45 -41.22 12.55
N SER A 84 21.40 -40.82 13.39
CA SER A 84 22.79 -41.24 13.28
C SER A 84 23.05 -42.65 13.85
N SER A 85 22.34 -43.06 14.90
CA SER A 85 22.36 -44.44 15.43
C SER A 85 21.20 -44.68 16.40
N VAL A 86 20.88 -45.96 16.64
CA VAL A 86 19.90 -46.41 17.62
C VAL A 86 20.50 -47.62 18.35
N GLU A 87 20.56 -47.57 19.68
CA GLU A 87 21.15 -48.64 20.52
C GLU A 87 20.09 -49.27 21.44
N GLY A 88 20.31 -50.54 21.83
CA GLY A 88 19.55 -51.18 22.91
C GLY A 88 18.39 -52.11 22.51
N PHE A 89 18.26 -52.50 21.24
CA PHE A 89 17.23 -53.47 20.80
C PHE A 89 17.77 -54.91 20.78
N LYS A 90 17.02 -55.87 21.35
CA LYS A 90 17.31 -57.32 21.27
C LYS A 90 16.21 -58.01 20.47
N LEU A 91 16.60 -58.72 19.40
CA LEU A 91 15.71 -59.59 18.62
C LEU A 91 15.41 -60.88 19.40
N PRO A 92 14.18 -61.43 19.35
CA PRO A 92 13.92 -62.80 19.79
C PRO A 92 14.65 -63.81 18.89
N GLU A 93 15.17 -64.90 19.48
CA GLU A 93 15.96 -65.90 18.76
C GLU A 93 15.16 -66.59 17.63
N GLY A 94 15.72 -66.57 16.42
CA GLY A 94 15.21 -67.33 15.27
C GLY A 94 14.68 -66.51 14.09
N GLU A 95 14.52 -65.19 14.23
CA GLU A 95 14.14 -64.32 13.11
C GLU A 95 15.36 -63.58 12.53
N THR A 96 15.56 -63.69 11.21
CA THR A 96 16.62 -63.01 10.44
C THR A 96 16.14 -61.73 9.75
N GLY A 97 15.06 -61.13 10.26
CA GLY A 97 14.52 -59.84 9.80
C GLY A 97 15.08 -58.68 10.63
N GLY A 98 15.48 -57.59 9.97
CA GLY A 98 15.96 -56.39 10.65
C GLY A 98 14.90 -55.77 11.57
N ILE A 99 15.33 -55.14 12.66
CA ILE A 99 14.44 -54.46 13.62
C ILE A 99 13.84 -53.21 12.95
N GLU A 100 12.53 -53.20 12.72
CA GLU A 100 11.81 -52.00 12.28
C GLU A 100 11.52 -51.09 13.50
N ALA A 101 12.48 -50.24 13.85
CA ALA A 101 12.25 -49.16 14.81
C ALA A 101 11.69 -47.92 14.10
N TYR A 102 10.64 -47.30 14.66
CA TYR A 102 10.12 -46.01 14.20
C TYR A 102 10.29 -44.93 15.26
N CYS A 103 10.74 -43.76 14.84
CA CYS A 103 10.83 -42.57 15.69
C CYS A 103 9.54 -41.74 15.54
N ILE A 104 8.84 -41.47 16.65
CA ILE A 104 7.72 -40.52 16.66
C ILE A 104 8.25 -39.14 17.06
N ILE A 105 8.35 -38.23 16.08
CA ILE A 105 8.66 -36.83 16.33
C ILE A 105 7.35 -36.08 16.60
N LYS A 106 7.21 -35.51 17.81
CA LYS A 106 6.12 -34.57 18.13
C LYS A 106 6.68 -33.15 18.11
N CYS A 107 6.16 -32.31 17.24
CA CYS A 107 6.52 -30.90 17.17
C CYS A 107 5.25 -30.09 16.92
N GLU A 108 4.69 -29.50 17.97
CA GLU A 108 3.86 -28.27 17.98
C GLU A 108 3.57 -27.91 19.44
N GLY A 109 4.29 -26.94 20.00
CA GLY A 109 4.06 -26.49 21.39
C GLY A 109 4.13 -24.98 21.56
N ARG A 110 4.03 -24.20 20.48
CA ARG A 110 4.10 -22.73 20.58
C ARG A 110 3.02 -22.08 19.71
N GLU A 111 2.10 -21.39 20.37
CA GLU A 111 1.46 -20.23 19.78
C GLU A 111 2.55 -19.19 19.50
N VAL A 112 2.66 -18.75 18.24
CA VAL A 112 3.34 -17.50 17.95
C VAL A 112 2.35 -16.39 18.26
N ASN A 113 2.48 -15.80 19.44
CA ASN A 113 1.82 -14.54 19.75
C ASN A 113 2.54 -13.43 18.99
N GLU A 114 1.97 -12.97 17.89
CA GLU A 114 2.37 -11.70 17.28
C GLU A 114 1.64 -10.56 18.01
N MET A 115 2.32 -10.03 19.02
CA MET A 115 2.03 -8.73 19.61
C MET A 115 2.30 -7.62 18.57
N LEU A 116 1.32 -7.28 17.75
CA LEU A 116 1.16 -5.87 17.36
C LEU A 116 0.58 -5.11 18.56
N PHE A 117 1.45 -4.62 19.44
CA PHE A 117 1.07 -3.41 20.15
C PHE A 117 1.14 -2.27 19.15
N GLY A 118 0.11 -1.45 19.09
CA GLY A 118 0.17 -0.15 18.46
C GLY A 118 0.14 0.90 19.57
N CYS A 119 0.94 1.93 19.45
CA CYS A 119 0.75 3.15 20.22
C CYS A 119 0.84 4.35 19.28
N TYR A 120 0.27 5.49 19.66
CA TYR A 120 0.28 6.69 18.83
C TYR A 120 1.68 7.09 18.37
N GLU A 121 2.67 6.97 19.25
CA GLU A 121 4.07 7.27 18.92
C GLU A 121 4.63 6.44 17.75
N ALA A 122 4.10 5.25 17.48
CA ALA A 122 4.51 4.43 16.33
C ALA A 122 4.13 5.05 14.98
N LEU A 123 3.15 5.96 14.96
CA LEU A 123 2.70 6.66 13.76
C LEU A 123 3.59 7.87 13.44
N VAL A 124 4.42 8.31 14.39
CA VAL A 124 5.37 9.42 14.19
C VAL A 124 6.43 8.98 13.18
N ALA A 125 6.59 9.76 12.10
CA ALA A 125 7.38 9.46 10.91
C ALA A 125 6.80 8.38 9.95
N GLY A 126 5.47 8.20 9.96
CA GLY A 126 4.75 7.51 8.89
C GLY A 126 4.86 8.23 7.53
N LYS A 127 4.59 7.51 6.42
CA LYS A 127 4.39 8.13 5.10
C LYS A 127 2.89 8.23 4.84
N ALA A 128 2.41 9.35 4.30
CA ALA A 128 0.98 9.53 4.01
C ALA A 128 0.46 8.44 3.05
N ARG A 129 1.31 8.04 2.09
CA ARG A 129 1.04 6.90 1.19
C ARG A 129 0.63 5.62 1.90
N ASP A 130 1.37 5.22 2.94
CA ASP A 130 1.12 3.94 3.62
C ASP A 130 -0.24 3.98 4.32
N ALA A 131 -0.59 5.12 4.93
CA ALA A 131 -1.88 5.34 5.56
C ALA A 131 -3.03 5.30 4.54
N MET A 132 -2.86 5.97 3.39
CA MET A 132 -3.85 5.93 2.30
C MET A 132 -4.07 4.50 1.78
N VAL A 133 -3.00 3.71 1.61
CA VAL A 133 -3.09 2.31 1.18
C VAL A 133 -3.81 1.46 2.23
N ASP A 134 -3.47 1.61 3.51
CA ASP A 134 -4.07 0.82 4.59
C ASP A 134 -5.57 1.10 4.75
N MET A 135 -5.99 2.34 4.51
CA MET A 135 -7.41 2.72 4.59
C MET A 135 -8.21 2.34 3.34
N THR A 136 -7.60 2.39 2.15
CA THR A 136 -8.35 2.23 0.89
C THR A 136 -8.16 0.88 0.20
N GLY A 137 -7.09 0.16 0.52
CA GLY A 137 -6.61 -0.99 -0.23
C GLY A 137 -5.99 -0.65 -1.59
N GLY A 138 -5.75 0.64 -1.88
CA GLY A 138 -5.12 1.11 -3.12
C GLY A 138 -3.65 0.69 -3.27
N ILE A 139 -2.96 1.29 -4.24
CA ILE A 139 -1.53 1.05 -4.47
C ILE A 139 -0.73 2.31 -4.21
N GLY A 140 0.25 2.20 -3.33
CA GLY A 140 1.15 3.30 -3.00
C GLY A 140 2.27 3.47 -4.02
N GLU A 141 2.50 4.71 -4.44
CA GLU A 141 3.68 5.16 -5.17
C GLU A 141 4.29 6.40 -4.48
N GLY A 142 5.61 6.44 -4.37
CA GLY A 142 6.35 7.63 -3.95
C GLY A 142 7.18 8.19 -5.09
N LEU A 143 7.13 9.50 -5.26
CA LEU A 143 7.87 10.22 -6.28
C LEU A 143 8.80 11.24 -5.60
N GLU A 144 10.09 11.19 -5.94
CA GLU A 144 11.06 12.20 -5.52
C GLU A 144 11.13 13.30 -6.58
N MET A 145 10.93 14.56 -6.19
CA MET A 145 11.01 15.69 -7.13
C MET A 145 12.39 15.82 -7.76
N ALA A 146 13.42 15.29 -7.09
CA ALA A 146 14.79 15.20 -7.60
C ALA A 146 14.93 14.35 -8.87
N ASP A 147 13.95 13.49 -9.20
CA ASP A 147 13.94 12.69 -10.42
C ASP A 147 13.37 13.46 -11.63
N PHE A 148 12.74 14.63 -11.42
CA PHE A 148 12.04 15.41 -12.44
C PHE A 148 12.70 16.77 -12.70
N ARG A 149 14.01 16.75 -13.01
CA ARG A 149 14.83 17.97 -13.08
C ARG A 149 14.68 18.79 -14.37
N THR A 150 14.29 18.16 -15.48
CA THR A 150 14.13 18.83 -16.78
C THR A 150 12.67 19.17 -17.05
N GLU A 151 12.42 20.18 -17.88
CA GLU A 151 11.06 20.59 -18.24
C GLU A 151 10.25 19.44 -18.85
N GLN A 152 10.86 18.60 -19.70
CA GLN A 152 10.17 17.43 -20.26
C GLN A 152 9.76 16.41 -19.20
N LEU A 153 10.54 16.26 -18.13
CA LEU A 153 10.20 15.37 -17.02
C LEU A 153 9.14 15.99 -16.12
N LYS A 154 9.19 17.30 -15.89
CA LYS A 154 8.14 18.04 -15.18
C LYS A 154 6.80 17.96 -15.91
N ASP A 155 6.78 18.12 -17.23
CA ASP A 155 5.57 17.96 -18.04
C ASP A 155 4.99 16.54 -17.89
N ARG A 156 5.83 15.51 -17.93
CA ARG A 156 5.41 14.12 -17.67
C ARG A 156 4.85 13.92 -16.27
N LEU A 157 5.48 14.54 -15.27
CA LEU A 157 4.98 14.51 -13.89
C LEU A 157 3.61 15.19 -13.79
N PHE A 158 3.44 16.35 -14.40
CA PHE A 158 2.16 17.04 -14.41
C PHE A 158 1.05 16.17 -15.02
N GLU A 159 1.30 15.55 -16.18
CA GLU A 159 0.35 14.63 -16.81
C GLU A 159 0.03 13.42 -15.92
N LEU A 160 1.05 12.86 -15.24
CA LEU A 160 0.85 11.74 -14.31
C LEU A 160 -0.07 12.16 -13.15
N LEU A 161 0.17 13.31 -12.53
CA LEU A 161 -0.65 13.81 -11.41
C LEU A 161 -2.08 14.17 -11.88
N HIS A 162 -2.20 14.80 -13.05
CA HIS A 162 -3.48 15.11 -13.66
C HIS A 162 -4.29 13.84 -13.97
N GLN A 163 -3.63 12.81 -14.53
CA GLN A 163 -4.26 11.52 -14.77
C GLN A 163 -4.64 10.81 -13.47
N ALA A 164 -3.76 10.82 -12.46
CA ALA A 164 -4.04 10.27 -11.14
C ALA A 164 -5.28 10.93 -10.52
N LYS A 165 -5.39 12.27 -10.57
CA LYS A 165 -6.58 13.00 -10.13
C LYS A 165 -7.84 12.59 -10.88
N SER A 166 -7.76 12.45 -12.20
CA SER A 166 -8.89 12.02 -13.05
C SER A 166 -9.37 10.59 -12.76
N ASN A 167 -8.49 9.77 -12.21
CA ASN A 167 -8.73 8.40 -11.76
C ASN A 167 -9.14 8.32 -10.28
N LEU A 168 -9.33 9.46 -9.61
CA LEU A 168 -9.67 9.55 -8.18
C LEU A 168 -8.59 8.96 -7.26
N SER A 169 -7.33 8.96 -7.72
CA SER A 169 -6.20 8.66 -6.84
C SER A 169 -6.08 9.71 -5.74
N LEU A 170 -5.72 9.27 -4.54
CA LEU A 170 -5.44 10.15 -3.42
C LEU A 170 -3.98 10.58 -3.49
N MET A 171 -3.69 11.84 -3.19
CA MET A 171 -2.34 12.39 -3.32
C MET A 171 -2.00 13.30 -2.16
N CYS A 172 -0.76 13.18 -1.69
CA CYS A 172 -0.17 14.10 -0.74
C CYS A 172 1.19 14.57 -1.25
N ALA A 173 1.61 15.76 -0.83
CA ALA A 173 2.94 16.29 -1.13
C ALA A 173 3.60 16.77 0.17
N SER A 174 4.93 16.79 0.20
CA SER A 174 5.67 17.30 1.36
C SER A 174 6.98 17.96 0.98
N ILE A 175 7.49 18.76 1.91
CA ILE A 175 8.79 19.40 1.83
C ILE A 175 9.69 18.75 2.89
N GLN A 176 10.79 18.15 2.47
CA GLN A 176 11.70 17.40 3.35
C GLN A 176 12.38 18.35 4.34
N ALA A 177 12.29 18.02 5.63
CA ALA A 177 13.10 18.63 6.67
C ALA A 177 14.47 17.93 6.72
N LYS A 178 15.56 18.69 6.90
CA LYS A 178 16.91 18.11 6.96
C LYS A 178 17.20 17.43 8.31
N ASN A 179 16.56 17.90 9.36
CA ASN A 179 16.75 17.45 10.74
C ASN A 179 15.46 17.70 11.54
N SER A 180 15.40 17.19 12.76
CA SER A 180 14.24 17.34 13.65
C SER A 180 13.96 18.80 14.04
N SER A 181 14.97 19.67 14.11
CA SER A 181 14.77 21.10 14.40
C SER A 181 14.14 21.89 13.25
N GLU A 182 14.21 21.38 12.01
CA GLU A 182 13.53 21.95 10.84
C GLU A 182 12.14 21.33 10.60
N MET A 183 11.71 20.39 11.44
CA MET A 183 10.38 19.79 11.36
C MET A 183 9.32 20.82 11.73
N GLU A 184 8.27 20.91 10.92
CA GLU A 184 7.14 21.82 11.12
C GLU A 184 7.53 23.32 11.08
N THR A 185 8.68 23.65 10.48
CA THR A 185 9.15 25.03 10.31
C THR A 185 8.42 25.75 9.19
N LYS A 186 7.79 26.89 9.51
CA LYS A 186 7.14 27.78 8.54
C LYS A 186 8.17 28.57 7.71
N LEU A 187 7.98 28.58 6.41
CA LEU A 187 8.73 29.38 5.45
C LEU A 187 8.07 30.75 5.25
N SER A 188 8.84 31.74 4.81
CA SER A 188 8.34 33.11 4.55
C SER A 188 7.21 33.15 3.51
N VAL A 189 7.20 32.20 2.58
CA VAL A 189 6.20 32.04 1.52
C VAL A 189 4.92 31.33 1.99
N GLY A 190 4.79 31.00 3.28
CA GLY A 190 3.60 30.39 3.86
C GLY A 190 3.56 28.85 3.82
N LEU A 191 4.55 28.21 3.21
CA LEU A 191 4.71 26.75 3.24
C LEU A 191 5.41 26.27 4.52
N VAL A 192 5.31 24.98 4.84
CA VAL A 192 5.82 24.35 6.06
C VAL A 192 6.70 23.16 5.71
N ARG A 193 7.91 23.10 6.27
CA ARG A 193 8.82 21.96 6.11
C ARG A 193 8.48 20.82 7.06
N GLY A 194 8.83 19.58 6.66
CA GLY A 194 8.58 18.38 7.46
C GLY A 194 7.10 18.07 7.64
N HIS A 195 6.25 18.58 6.75
CA HIS A 195 4.80 18.55 6.87
C HIS A 195 4.12 18.03 5.60
N ALA A 196 2.96 17.38 5.77
CA ALA A 196 2.19 16.78 4.69
C ALA A 196 1.05 17.69 4.24
N TYR A 197 0.98 17.96 2.94
CA TYR A 197 -0.10 18.67 2.28
C TYR A 197 -0.96 17.68 1.52
N SER A 198 -2.29 17.81 1.60
CA SER A 198 -3.19 17.09 0.72
C SER A 198 -3.16 17.74 -0.66
N LEU A 199 -2.98 16.97 -1.73
CA LEU A 199 -3.01 17.50 -3.10
C LEU A 199 -4.44 17.30 -3.63
N THR A 200 -5.24 18.36 -3.68
CA THR A 200 -6.70 18.27 -3.85
C THR A 200 -7.16 18.48 -5.29
N ASP A 201 -6.37 19.14 -6.15
CA ASP A 201 -6.67 19.21 -7.60
C ASP A 201 -5.43 19.47 -8.47
N VAL A 202 -5.51 19.09 -9.75
CA VAL A 202 -4.47 19.34 -10.77
C VAL A 202 -5.18 19.72 -12.06
N ARG A 203 -4.92 20.92 -12.60
CA ARG A 203 -5.64 21.42 -13.78
C ARG A 203 -4.78 22.25 -14.72
N LYS A 204 -5.12 22.17 -16.01
CA LYS A 204 -4.65 23.10 -17.03
C LYS A 204 -5.67 24.22 -17.17
N ILE A 205 -5.33 25.42 -16.74
CA ILE A 205 -6.25 26.56 -16.69
C ILE A 205 -6.00 27.48 -17.89
N PRO A 206 -6.99 27.72 -18.76
CA PRO A 206 -6.86 28.69 -19.84
C PRO A 206 -6.72 30.12 -19.29
N LEU A 207 -5.72 30.85 -19.78
CA LEU A 207 -5.56 32.26 -19.50
C LEU A 207 -6.33 33.11 -20.53
N LYS A 208 -6.75 34.30 -20.12
CA LYS A 208 -7.26 35.34 -21.03
C LYS A 208 -6.12 35.74 -21.97
N GLY A 209 -6.24 35.44 -23.25
CA GLY A 209 -5.25 35.93 -24.21
C GLY A 209 -5.49 37.40 -24.54
N THR A 210 -4.42 38.10 -24.88
CA THR A 210 -4.47 39.48 -25.36
C THR A 210 -4.55 39.46 -26.89
N GLY A 211 -5.70 39.84 -27.47
CA GLY A 211 -5.86 40.07 -28.91
C GLY A 211 -6.73 39.07 -29.69
N LEU A 212 -7.00 39.39 -30.96
CA LEU A 212 -7.93 38.68 -31.87
C LEU A 212 -7.56 37.20 -32.11
N PHE A 213 -6.28 36.81 -31.94
CA PHE A 213 -5.81 35.43 -32.09
C PHE A 213 -6.05 34.55 -30.86
N SER A 214 -6.45 35.12 -29.70
CA SER A 214 -6.75 34.38 -28.47
C SER A 214 -7.95 33.41 -28.59
N PHE A 215 -8.78 33.55 -29.62
CA PHE A 215 -9.89 32.64 -29.87
C PHE A 215 -9.44 31.26 -30.34
N PHE A 216 -8.25 31.14 -30.96
CA PHE A 216 -7.78 29.90 -31.57
C PHE A 216 -6.71 29.18 -30.76
N ASN A 217 -5.94 29.89 -29.92
CA ASN A 217 -4.92 29.26 -29.07
C ASN A 217 -4.80 30.00 -27.73
N ARG A 218 -5.61 29.59 -26.75
CA ARG A 218 -5.50 30.11 -25.37
C ARG A 218 -4.30 29.46 -24.69
N GLU A 219 -3.35 30.28 -24.27
CA GLU A 219 -2.28 29.86 -23.37
C GLU A 219 -2.89 29.21 -22.13
N LYS A 220 -2.30 28.09 -21.67
CA LYS A 220 -2.78 27.35 -20.50
C LYS A 220 -1.67 27.31 -19.47
N ILE A 221 -2.01 27.61 -18.22
CA ILE A 221 -1.10 27.43 -17.10
C ILE A 221 -1.37 26.09 -16.41
N HIS A 222 -0.29 25.39 -16.05
CA HIS A 222 -0.34 24.19 -15.24
C HIS A 222 -0.44 24.57 -13.76
N MET A 223 -1.54 24.18 -13.13
CA MET A 223 -1.89 24.60 -11.77
C MET A 223 -2.17 23.38 -10.90
N ILE A 224 -1.81 23.51 -9.64
CA ILE A 224 -2.00 22.48 -8.61
C ILE A 224 -2.64 23.12 -7.39
N ARG A 225 -3.58 22.41 -6.77
CA ARG A 225 -4.25 22.81 -5.54
C ARG A 225 -3.81 21.92 -4.40
N LEU A 226 -3.42 22.54 -3.29
CA LEU A 226 -2.94 21.88 -2.09
C LEU A 226 -3.72 22.36 -0.88
N ARG A 227 -3.80 21.52 0.14
CA ARG A 227 -4.44 21.85 1.41
C ARG A 227 -3.54 21.51 2.59
N ASN A 228 -3.32 22.51 3.43
CA ASN A 228 -2.64 22.38 4.70
C ASN A 228 -3.62 21.86 5.77
N PRO A 229 -3.43 20.67 6.34
CA PRO A 229 -4.31 20.11 7.36
C PRO A 229 -4.34 20.88 8.70
N TRP A 230 -3.47 21.86 8.91
CA TRP A 230 -3.56 22.75 10.07
C TRP A 230 -4.65 23.82 9.94
N GLY A 231 -5.07 24.16 8.72
CA GLY A 231 -5.87 25.36 8.46
C GLY A 231 -5.08 26.65 8.73
N GLY A 232 -5.55 27.78 8.18
CA GLY A 232 -5.04 29.13 8.49
C GLY A 232 -3.56 29.41 8.15
N VAL A 233 -2.88 28.52 7.42
CA VAL A 233 -1.48 28.71 6.96
C VAL A 233 -1.40 28.30 5.49
N GLU A 234 -1.46 29.31 4.63
CA GLU A 234 -1.56 29.17 3.18
C GLU A 234 -0.37 29.79 2.44
N TRP A 235 -0.23 29.40 1.18
CA TRP A 235 0.72 29.97 0.24
C TRP A 235 0.54 31.49 0.07
N LYS A 236 1.64 32.23 0.08
CA LYS A 236 1.66 33.71 -0.03
C LYS A 236 2.29 34.23 -1.33
N GLY A 237 2.67 33.33 -2.24
CA GLY A 237 3.28 33.71 -3.51
C GLY A 237 2.25 33.91 -4.63
N PRO A 238 2.69 33.92 -5.90
CA PRO A 238 1.81 34.04 -7.06
C PRO A 238 0.67 33.00 -7.02
N TRP A 239 -0.54 33.42 -7.41
CA TRP A 239 -1.76 32.60 -7.38
C TRP A 239 -2.29 32.21 -6.00
N SER A 240 -1.74 32.78 -4.93
CA SER A 240 -2.36 32.74 -3.60
C SER A 240 -3.75 33.39 -3.59
N ASP A 241 -4.42 33.23 -2.46
CA ASP A 241 -5.75 33.80 -2.24
C ASP A 241 -5.70 35.33 -2.33
N GLY A 242 -6.57 35.89 -3.19
CA GLY A 242 -6.56 37.32 -3.50
C GLY A 242 -5.41 37.82 -4.40
N SER A 243 -4.55 36.93 -4.92
CA SER A 243 -3.41 37.34 -5.75
C SER A 243 -3.84 37.94 -7.10
N HIS A 244 -3.13 38.98 -7.55
CA HIS A 244 -3.48 39.72 -8.78
C HIS A 244 -3.43 38.87 -10.06
N GLU A 245 -2.69 37.75 -10.07
CA GLU A 245 -2.59 36.81 -11.18
C GLU A 245 -3.96 36.22 -11.56
N TRP A 246 -4.89 36.08 -10.60
CA TRP A 246 -6.24 35.63 -10.86
C TRP A 246 -7.03 36.55 -11.82
N THR A 247 -6.59 37.81 -12.02
CA THR A 247 -7.17 38.69 -13.04
C THR A 247 -7.01 38.13 -14.46
N LYS A 248 -5.99 37.29 -14.70
CA LYS A 248 -5.69 36.62 -15.97
C LYS A 248 -6.64 35.47 -16.28
N VAL A 249 -7.46 35.02 -15.33
CA VAL A 249 -8.43 33.92 -15.51
C VAL A 249 -9.84 34.51 -15.63
N SER A 250 -10.71 33.94 -16.48
CA SER A 250 -12.09 34.41 -16.62
C SER A 250 -12.94 34.04 -15.40
N GLU A 251 -13.98 34.82 -15.12
CA GLU A 251 -14.89 34.52 -14.01
C GLU A 251 -15.61 33.16 -14.18
N SER A 252 -15.84 32.73 -15.44
CA SER A 252 -16.37 31.39 -15.72
C SER A 252 -15.41 30.29 -15.27
N GLU A 253 -14.11 30.42 -15.61
CA GLU A 253 -13.09 29.45 -15.21
C GLU A 253 -12.88 29.46 -13.70
N LYS A 254 -12.89 30.63 -13.05
CA LYS A 254 -12.84 30.73 -11.57
C LYS A 254 -14.00 30.01 -10.91
N LYS A 255 -15.21 30.15 -11.46
CA LYS A 255 -16.39 29.43 -10.97
C LYS A 255 -16.26 27.91 -11.18
N ASP A 256 -15.75 27.47 -12.33
CA ASP A 256 -15.55 26.05 -12.64
C ASP A 256 -14.41 25.40 -11.83
N LEU A 257 -13.46 26.21 -11.35
CA LEU A 257 -12.45 25.81 -10.37
C LEU A 257 -13.03 25.67 -8.96
N GLY A 258 -14.23 26.22 -8.71
CA GLY A 258 -14.80 26.31 -7.38
C GLY A 258 -13.93 27.16 -6.46
N LEU A 259 -13.33 28.23 -7.00
CA LEU A 259 -12.38 29.07 -6.27
C LEU A 259 -13.09 29.75 -5.08
N THR A 260 -12.69 29.36 -3.88
CA THR A 260 -13.08 29.99 -2.61
C THR A 260 -11.84 30.61 -1.98
N PHE A 261 -11.99 31.80 -1.41
CA PHE A 261 -10.92 32.48 -0.68
C PHE A 261 -11.22 32.40 0.82
N ASP A 262 -11.16 31.18 1.34
CA ASP A 262 -11.46 30.87 2.73
C ASP A 262 -10.15 30.51 3.43
N GLU A 263 -9.94 30.95 4.68
CA GLU A 263 -8.73 30.64 5.47
C GLU A 263 -8.72 29.17 5.99
N ASN A 264 -9.09 28.22 5.14
CA ASN A 264 -9.22 26.80 5.48
C ASN A 264 -7.94 25.99 5.22
N GLY A 265 -6.85 26.66 4.80
CA GLY A 265 -5.59 26.02 4.48
C GLY A 265 -5.48 25.52 3.04
N GLU A 266 -6.53 25.63 2.22
CA GLU A 266 -6.49 25.29 0.79
C GLU A 266 -5.96 26.46 -0.03
N PHE A 267 -5.08 26.19 -0.98
CA PHE A 267 -4.54 27.20 -1.87
C PHE A 267 -4.14 26.61 -3.23
N TRP A 268 -4.13 27.46 -4.24
CA TRP A 268 -3.60 27.15 -5.56
C TRP A 268 -2.19 27.71 -5.72
N MET A 269 -1.38 27.03 -6.54
CA MET A 269 -0.09 27.54 -6.99
C MET A 269 0.24 27.05 -8.40
N SER A 270 1.20 27.70 -9.05
CA SER A 270 1.73 27.22 -10.31
C SER A 270 2.46 25.88 -10.12
N PHE A 271 2.40 25.01 -11.12
CA PHE A 271 3.13 23.74 -11.07
C PHE A 271 4.66 23.94 -11.03
N ASP A 272 5.14 25.05 -11.60
CA ASP A 272 6.56 25.42 -11.55
C ASP A 272 7.00 25.77 -10.12
N ASP A 273 6.19 26.56 -9.40
CA ASP A 273 6.45 26.83 -7.98
C ASP A 273 6.36 25.57 -7.15
N PHE A 274 5.37 24.70 -7.43
CA PHE A 274 5.29 23.40 -6.78
C PHE A 274 6.58 22.57 -6.96
N CYS A 275 7.09 22.48 -8.20
CA CYS A 275 8.36 21.80 -8.50
C CYS A 275 9.57 22.45 -7.83
N ARG A 276 9.50 23.75 -7.54
CA ARG A 276 10.58 24.50 -6.87
C ARG A 276 10.63 24.25 -5.37
N TYR A 277 9.47 24.12 -4.71
CA TYR A 277 9.39 24.07 -3.25
C TYR A 277 9.18 22.67 -2.68
N PHE A 278 8.40 21.82 -3.33
CA PHE A 278 8.09 20.47 -2.84
C PHE A 278 9.20 19.49 -3.20
N THR A 279 9.38 18.48 -2.35
CA THR A 279 10.46 17.49 -2.50
C THR A 279 9.95 16.08 -2.73
N HIS A 280 8.77 15.75 -2.20
CA HIS A 280 8.20 14.40 -2.28
C HIS A 280 6.70 14.44 -2.60
N ILE A 281 6.24 13.48 -3.39
CA ILE A 281 4.82 13.23 -3.66
C ILE A 281 4.49 11.79 -3.32
N ASP A 282 3.43 11.59 -2.56
CA ASP A 282 2.85 10.31 -2.24
C ASP A 282 1.53 10.16 -2.99
N ILE A 283 1.38 9.09 -3.78
CA ILE A 283 0.17 8.78 -4.53
C ILE A 283 -0.37 7.43 -4.05
N CYS A 284 -1.67 7.38 -3.74
CA CYS A 284 -2.41 6.14 -3.58
C CYS A 284 -3.36 5.96 -4.76
N HIS A 285 -2.98 5.08 -5.67
CA HIS A 285 -3.72 4.83 -6.89
C HIS A 285 -4.98 4.01 -6.63
N MET A 286 -6.11 4.57 -7.06
CA MET A 286 -7.39 3.88 -7.07
C MET A 286 -7.58 3.18 -8.42
N MET A 287 -7.23 1.90 -8.46
CA MET A 287 -7.30 1.14 -9.71
C MET A 287 -8.74 0.81 -10.09
N ASN A 288 -9.17 1.35 -11.23
CA ASN A 288 -10.45 0.99 -11.82
C ASN A 288 -10.41 -0.44 -12.37
N THR A 289 -11.03 -1.39 -11.66
CA THR A 289 -11.18 -2.79 -12.07
C THR A 289 -12.59 -3.13 -12.55
N SER A 290 -13.44 -2.12 -12.76
CA SER A 290 -14.82 -2.33 -13.23
C SER A 290 -14.82 -2.77 -14.70
N PHE A 291 -15.64 -3.78 -15.02
CA PHE A 291 -15.85 -4.26 -16.39
C PHE A 291 -16.79 -3.36 -17.21
N PHE A 292 -17.55 -2.47 -16.56
CA PHE A 292 -18.53 -1.61 -17.20
C PHE A 292 -18.15 -0.14 -17.00
N THR A 293 -17.16 0.32 -17.77
CA THR A 293 -16.69 1.71 -17.72
C THR A 293 -16.17 2.17 -19.07
N LEU A 294 -16.40 3.44 -19.39
CA LEU A 294 -15.85 4.12 -20.57
C LEU A 294 -14.38 4.53 -20.37
N LYS A 295 -13.89 4.48 -19.12
CA LYS A 295 -12.48 4.73 -18.78
C LYS A 295 -11.65 3.45 -18.91
N ARG A 296 -10.33 3.58 -18.96
CA ARG A 296 -9.41 2.42 -18.91
C ARG A 296 -9.71 1.57 -17.67
N SER A 297 -9.86 0.26 -17.87
CA SER A 297 -10.07 -0.74 -16.82
C SER A 297 -8.85 -1.65 -16.71
N TRP A 298 -8.52 -2.05 -15.49
CA TRP A 298 -7.42 -2.94 -15.18
C TRP A 298 -7.91 -4.32 -14.75
N LYS A 299 -7.23 -5.36 -15.20
CA LYS A 299 -7.35 -6.72 -14.67
C LYS A 299 -6.25 -6.92 -13.63
N GLU A 300 -6.65 -7.19 -12.40
CA GLU A 300 -5.74 -7.43 -11.28
C GLU A 300 -5.41 -8.93 -11.15
N SER A 301 -4.12 -9.24 -10.98
CA SER A 301 -3.66 -10.53 -10.46
C SER A 301 -2.85 -10.32 -9.18
N VAL A 302 -3.16 -11.12 -8.16
CA VAL A 302 -2.52 -11.03 -6.84
C VAL A 302 -1.87 -12.36 -6.48
N ALA A 303 -0.66 -12.29 -5.96
CA ALA A 303 0.03 -13.39 -5.29
C ALA A 303 0.51 -12.95 -3.90
N VAL A 304 0.46 -13.87 -2.95
CA VAL A 304 0.99 -13.69 -1.60
C VAL A 304 2.10 -14.71 -1.43
N GLY A 305 3.26 -14.26 -0.97
CA GLY A 305 4.43 -15.10 -0.79
C GLY A 305 5.19 -14.79 0.48
N VAL A 306 6.22 -15.60 0.72
CA VAL A 306 7.07 -15.52 1.90
C VAL A 306 8.52 -15.70 1.47
N TRP A 307 9.39 -14.81 1.93
CA TRP A 307 10.83 -15.04 1.97
C TRP A 307 11.16 -15.76 3.28
N ARG A 308 11.76 -16.95 3.16
CA ARG A 308 12.13 -17.79 4.31
C ARG A 308 13.62 -18.09 4.24
N ARG A 309 14.35 -17.87 5.34
CA ARG A 309 15.79 -18.10 5.42
C ARG A 309 16.10 -19.57 5.10
N GLY A 310 17.19 -19.78 4.37
CA GLY A 310 17.66 -21.10 3.98
C GLY A 310 16.89 -21.78 2.85
N THR A 311 15.76 -21.25 2.38
CA THR A 311 14.99 -21.86 1.28
C THR A 311 14.49 -20.89 0.21
N ARG A 312 14.04 -19.69 0.60
CA ARG A 312 13.24 -18.79 -0.25
C ARG A 312 13.68 -17.32 -0.17
N ALA A 313 14.82 -17.06 0.47
CA ALA A 313 15.35 -15.71 0.69
C ALA A 313 16.70 -15.59 -0.02
N GLY A 314 16.65 -15.55 -1.35
CA GLY A 314 17.82 -15.68 -2.21
C GLY A 314 18.62 -14.40 -2.42
N GLY A 315 18.07 -13.24 -2.03
CA GLY A 315 18.66 -11.92 -2.30
C GLY A 315 18.50 -11.50 -3.77
N CYS A 316 19.04 -10.34 -4.15
CA CYS A 316 18.93 -9.81 -5.51
C CYS A 316 19.77 -10.59 -6.53
N GLY A 317 19.64 -10.23 -7.81
CA GLY A 317 20.30 -10.88 -8.95
C GLY A 317 21.83 -10.87 -8.97
N ASN A 318 22.47 -10.29 -7.95
CA ASN A 318 23.92 -10.29 -7.72
C ASN A 318 24.38 -11.44 -6.82
N HIS A 319 23.46 -12.17 -6.17
CA HIS A 319 23.77 -13.31 -5.31
C HIS A 319 23.59 -14.63 -6.05
N SER A 320 24.45 -15.61 -5.75
CA SER A 320 24.35 -16.98 -6.30
C SER A 320 23.04 -17.69 -5.91
N THR A 321 22.47 -17.32 -4.76
CA THR A 321 21.20 -17.81 -4.21
C THR A 321 19.97 -17.13 -4.84
N PHE A 322 20.13 -16.21 -5.80
CA PHE A 322 19.02 -15.44 -6.38
C PHE A 322 17.83 -16.30 -6.87
N LEU A 323 18.11 -17.48 -7.43
CA LEU A 323 17.07 -18.37 -7.95
C LEU A 323 16.30 -19.13 -6.85
N ASP A 324 16.76 -19.07 -5.61
CA ASP A 324 16.06 -19.64 -4.45
C ASP A 324 14.83 -18.79 -4.10
N ASN A 325 14.79 -17.52 -4.52
CA ASN A 325 13.60 -16.68 -4.33
C ASN A 325 12.36 -17.29 -4.99
N PRO A 326 11.15 -16.99 -4.47
CA PRO A 326 9.91 -17.40 -5.11
C PRO A 326 9.86 -16.98 -6.58
N GLN A 327 9.33 -17.86 -7.44
CA GLN A 327 9.24 -17.60 -8.88
C GLN A 327 7.79 -17.67 -9.34
N TYR A 328 7.39 -16.73 -10.20
CA TYR A 328 6.05 -16.65 -10.76
C TYR A 328 6.11 -16.67 -12.27
N LEU A 329 5.41 -17.64 -12.86
CA LEU A 329 5.15 -17.64 -14.29
C LEU A 329 4.13 -16.54 -14.60
N LEU A 330 4.52 -15.63 -15.47
CA LEU A 330 3.72 -14.52 -15.96
C LEU A 330 3.52 -14.69 -17.46
N ASP A 331 2.32 -15.12 -17.86
CA ASP A 331 1.91 -15.19 -19.26
C ASP A 331 1.18 -13.91 -19.63
N VAL A 332 1.79 -13.12 -20.50
CA VAL A 332 1.24 -11.89 -21.07
C VAL A 332 0.50 -12.24 -22.35
N ILE A 333 -0.83 -12.09 -22.34
CA ILE A 333 -1.71 -12.59 -23.41
C ILE A 333 -1.67 -11.66 -24.63
N THR A 334 -1.54 -10.37 -24.39
CA THR A 334 -1.56 -9.26 -25.36
C THR A 334 -0.41 -8.31 -25.06
N ASP A 335 0.08 -7.60 -26.08
CA ASP A 335 1.07 -6.55 -25.85
C ASP A 335 0.54 -5.53 -24.84
N GLU A 336 1.28 -5.32 -23.76
CA GLU A 336 0.98 -4.30 -22.76
C GLU A 336 1.87 -3.09 -23.02
N GLU A 337 1.24 -1.96 -23.36
CA GLU A 337 1.93 -0.66 -23.38
C GLU A 337 2.38 -0.26 -21.97
N GLU A 338 1.61 -0.67 -20.96
CA GLU A 338 1.89 -0.37 -19.57
C GLU A 338 1.33 -1.49 -18.67
N LEU A 339 2.23 -2.31 -18.15
CA LEU A 339 1.99 -3.25 -17.07
C LEU A 339 2.40 -2.59 -15.75
N LEU A 340 1.52 -2.64 -14.75
CA LEU A 340 1.86 -2.18 -13.40
C LEU A 340 2.18 -3.39 -12.53
N VAL A 341 3.35 -3.38 -11.89
CA VAL A 341 3.77 -4.42 -10.94
C VAL A 341 4.06 -3.75 -9.61
N SER A 342 3.32 -4.14 -8.58
CA SER A 342 3.52 -3.70 -7.20
C SER A 342 4.00 -4.86 -6.34
N LEU A 343 5.09 -4.63 -5.61
CA LEU A 343 5.60 -5.53 -4.59
C LEU A 343 5.57 -4.81 -3.24
N GLU A 344 4.96 -5.44 -2.26
CA GLU A 344 4.73 -4.90 -0.92
C GLU A 344 5.20 -5.88 0.14
N GLN A 345 5.90 -5.37 1.16
CA GLN A 345 6.28 -6.13 2.35
C GLN A 345 5.48 -5.67 3.56
N GLU A 346 5.47 -6.48 4.61
CA GLU A 346 4.95 -6.06 5.90
C GLU A 346 5.72 -4.87 6.47
N ASP A 347 5.02 -3.92 7.11
CA ASP A 347 5.65 -2.76 7.72
C ASP A 347 6.46 -3.14 8.96
N ARG A 348 7.78 -3.20 8.81
CA ARG A 348 8.69 -3.62 9.88
C ARG A 348 8.91 -2.56 10.96
N ARG A 349 8.42 -1.33 10.76
CA ARG A 349 8.40 -0.31 11.82
C ARG A 349 7.47 -0.71 12.98
N SER A 350 6.48 -1.56 12.70
CA SER A 350 5.49 -2.03 13.68
C SER A 350 5.91 -3.29 14.44
N SER A 351 6.93 -4.03 13.98
CA SER A 351 7.17 -5.42 14.41
C SER A 351 8.09 -5.59 15.63
N ASN A 352 8.69 -4.53 16.17
CA ASN A 352 9.29 -4.56 17.52
C ASN A 352 9.70 -3.16 18.02
N PHE A 353 9.07 -2.67 19.09
CA PHE A 353 9.36 -1.34 19.66
C PHE A 353 10.81 -1.17 20.17
N ARG A 354 11.48 -2.26 20.52
CA ARG A 354 12.87 -2.26 21.01
C ARG A 354 13.90 -2.30 19.89
N THR A 355 13.50 -2.71 18.68
CA THR A 355 14.34 -2.76 17.49
C THR A 355 13.48 -2.29 16.32
N ARG A 356 13.35 -0.96 16.16
CA ARG A 356 12.79 -0.38 14.92
C ARG A 356 13.61 -0.94 13.76
N GLY A 357 13.09 -1.95 13.09
CA GLY A 357 13.68 -2.47 11.87
C GLY A 357 13.30 -1.52 10.75
N GLU A 358 14.29 -1.03 10.01
CA GLU A 358 13.99 -0.44 8.71
C GLU A 358 13.32 -1.51 7.82
N ASN A 359 12.46 -1.07 6.92
CA ASN A 359 11.93 -1.96 5.89
C ASN A 359 13.11 -2.52 5.08
N TYR A 360 12.95 -3.74 4.56
CA TYR A 360 13.98 -4.29 3.69
C TYR A 360 14.07 -3.50 2.40
N THR A 361 15.25 -3.46 1.81
CA THR A 361 15.40 -3.02 0.44
C THR A 361 14.82 -4.12 -0.46
N ILE A 362 13.69 -3.86 -1.13
CA ILE A 362 12.96 -4.84 -1.93
C ILE A 362 12.95 -4.48 -3.42
N GLY A 363 12.80 -5.50 -4.26
CA GLY A 363 12.80 -5.38 -5.71
C GLY A 363 12.23 -6.63 -6.37
N PHE A 364 12.09 -6.60 -7.69
CA PHE A 364 11.76 -7.79 -8.45
C PHE A 364 12.47 -7.79 -9.80
N THR A 365 12.64 -8.99 -10.36
CA THR A 365 13.23 -9.20 -11.68
C THR A 365 12.22 -9.89 -12.58
N ILE A 366 12.14 -9.46 -13.84
CA ILE A 366 11.35 -10.14 -14.89
C ILE A 366 12.31 -10.66 -15.95
N ILE A 367 12.22 -11.96 -16.22
CA ILE A 367 13.06 -12.68 -17.17
C ILE A 367 12.17 -13.22 -18.29
N LYS A 368 12.49 -12.94 -19.55
CA LYS A 368 11.83 -13.56 -20.69
C LYS A 368 12.20 -15.02 -20.76
N SER A 369 11.19 -15.88 -20.90
CA SER A 369 11.42 -17.31 -21.01
C SER A 369 10.83 -17.87 -22.31
N PRO A 370 11.67 -18.11 -23.33
CA PRO A 370 11.27 -18.91 -24.49
C PRO A 370 11.18 -20.41 -24.17
N LYS A 371 11.82 -20.86 -23.06
CA LYS A 371 12.09 -22.27 -22.74
C LYS A 371 11.25 -22.87 -21.61
N VAL A 372 10.33 -22.13 -20.98
CA VAL A 372 9.29 -22.77 -20.15
C VAL A 372 8.27 -23.43 -21.09
N ARG A 373 8.71 -24.52 -21.73
CA ARG A 373 7.85 -25.60 -22.20
C ARG A 373 7.24 -26.20 -20.93
N LEU A 374 6.14 -25.61 -20.46
CA LEU A 374 5.13 -26.42 -19.82
C LEU A 374 4.80 -27.49 -20.86
N TYR A 375 5.11 -28.75 -20.57
CA TYR A 375 4.59 -29.89 -21.31
C TYR A 375 3.07 -29.73 -21.32
N ALA A 376 2.55 -29.16 -22.40
CA ALA A 376 1.15 -29.12 -22.71
C ALA A 376 0.74 -30.55 -23.00
N THR A 377 0.32 -31.27 -21.98
CA THR A 377 -0.57 -32.41 -22.17
C THR A 377 -1.96 -31.96 -21.74
N SER A 378 -2.84 -31.88 -22.74
CA SER A 378 -4.28 -31.59 -22.66
C SER A 378 -4.67 -30.18 -22.15
N TYR A 379 -4.48 -29.17 -22.98
CA TYR A 379 -5.40 -28.02 -23.03
C TYR A 379 -6.65 -28.45 -23.81
N LEU A 380 -7.52 -29.19 -23.13
CA LEU A 380 -8.91 -29.40 -23.52
C LEU A 380 -9.69 -29.49 -22.22
N GLY A 381 -10.42 -28.41 -21.89
CA GLY A 381 -11.53 -28.48 -20.95
C GLY A 381 -11.24 -28.43 -19.44
N LEU A 382 -10.17 -27.77 -18.98
CA LEU A 382 -10.07 -27.38 -17.57
C LEU A 382 -10.13 -25.86 -17.47
N GLN A 383 -11.34 -25.35 -17.18
CA GLN A 383 -11.49 -24.12 -16.43
C GLN A 383 -10.52 -24.21 -15.25
N VAL A 384 -9.41 -23.47 -15.32
CA VAL A 384 -8.57 -23.22 -14.15
C VAL A 384 -9.55 -22.72 -13.12
N ASN A 385 -9.74 -23.52 -12.07
CA ASN A 385 -10.79 -23.30 -11.09
C ASN A 385 -10.41 -22.05 -10.31
N ASN A 386 -10.75 -20.90 -10.90
CA ASN A 386 -10.55 -19.54 -10.38
C ASN A 386 -11.06 -19.45 -8.94
N ARG A 387 -11.94 -20.36 -8.52
CA ARG A 387 -12.42 -20.50 -7.15
C ARG A 387 -11.34 -20.67 -6.08
N GLN A 388 -10.17 -21.29 -6.34
CA GLN A 388 -9.12 -21.45 -5.32
C GLN A 388 -8.25 -20.19 -5.16
N GLN A 389 -7.88 -19.57 -6.28
CA GLN A 389 -7.14 -18.29 -6.31
C GLN A 389 -8.05 -17.14 -5.84
N GLN A 390 -9.31 -17.10 -6.30
CA GLN A 390 -10.36 -16.23 -5.77
C GLN A 390 -10.69 -16.55 -4.30
N ARG A 391 -10.65 -17.80 -3.84
CA ARG A 391 -10.82 -18.13 -2.40
C ARG A 391 -9.66 -17.61 -1.56
N CYS A 392 -8.41 -17.70 -2.02
CA CYS A 392 -7.26 -17.13 -1.33
C CYS A 392 -7.33 -15.60 -1.32
N GLN A 393 -7.66 -14.98 -2.47
CA GLN A 393 -7.90 -13.53 -2.57
C GLN A 393 -9.07 -13.06 -1.68
N ARG A 394 -10.14 -13.86 -1.56
CA ARG A 394 -11.29 -13.55 -0.68
C ARG A 394 -10.94 -13.79 0.79
N LYS A 395 -10.24 -14.88 1.13
CA LYS A 395 -9.71 -15.14 2.48
C LYS A 395 -8.76 -14.05 2.97
N MET A 396 -8.00 -13.43 2.07
CA MET A 396 -7.04 -12.37 2.43
C MET A 396 -7.67 -10.98 2.47
N ARG A 397 -8.62 -10.66 1.58
CA ARG A 397 -9.53 -9.49 1.76
C ARG A 397 -10.35 -9.59 3.05
N ASP A 398 -10.64 -10.83 3.48
CA ASP A 398 -11.25 -11.15 4.78
C ASP A 398 -10.21 -11.46 5.89
N LYS A 399 -8.90 -11.18 5.71
CA LYS A 399 -7.90 -11.35 6.79
C LYS A 399 -8.16 -10.26 7.82
N GLN A 400 -9.06 -10.61 8.73
CA GLN A 400 -9.44 -9.82 9.88
C GLN A 400 -8.18 -9.44 10.66
N PHE A 401 -8.03 -8.15 11.00
CA PHE A 401 -6.93 -7.67 11.84
C PHE A 401 -6.85 -8.54 13.10
N LYS A 402 -5.77 -9.32 13.25
CA LYS A 402 -5.61 -10.31 14.35
C LYS A 402 -6.82 -11.23 14.55
N GLY A 403 -7.49 -11.63 13.47
CA GLY A 403 -8.69 -12.48 13.53
C GLY A 403 -9.92 -11.80 14.14
N GLN A 404 -9.89 -10.48 14.32
CA GLN A 404 -11.00 -9.70 14.87
C GLN A 404 -12.11 -9.46 13.83
N SER A 405 -13.33 -9.88 14.15
CA SER A 405 -14.52 -9.56 13.37
C SER A 405 -15.42 -8.62 14.15
N PHE A 406 -15.71 -7.43 13.62
CA PHE A 406 -16.65 -6.49 14.22
C PHE A 406 -17.97 -7.16 14.61
N SER A 407 -18.59 -7.92 13.69
CA SER A 407 -19.87 -8.59 13.94
C SER A 407 -19.79 -9.69 15.01
N LYS A 408 -18.63 -10.35 15.19
CA LYS A 408 -18.43 -11.32 16.29
C LYS A 408 -18.16 -10.61 17.61
N LEU A 409 -17.32 -9.57 17.60
CA LEU A 409 -17.00 -8.76 18.77
C LEU A 409 -18.25 -8.07 19.33
N ARG A 410 -19.04 -7.44 18.46
CA ARG A 410 -20.32 -6.81 18.82
C ARG A 410 -21.28 -7.80 19.46
N ARG A 411 -21.51 -8.97 18.82
CA ARG A 411 -22.36 -10.03 19.39
C ARG A 411 -21.87 -10.52 20.75
N ARG A 412 -20.56 -10.72 20.91
CA ARG A 412 -19.95 -11.15 22.16
C ARG A 412 -20.17 -10.13 23.28
N CYS A 413 -19.96 -8.86 23.00
CA CYS A 413 -20.13 -7.76 23.95
C CYS A 413 -21.60 -7.59 24.36
N LEU A 414 -22.54 -7.62 23.40
CA LEU A 414 -23.99 -7.63 23.68
C LEU A 414 -24.40 -8.79 24.58
N ARG A 415 -23.97 -10.02 24.25
CA ARG A 415 -24.27 -11.22 25.05
C ARG A 415 -23.72 -11.11 26.47
N LYS A 416 -22.54 -10.53 26.64
CA LYS A 416 -21.89 -10.37 27.95
C LYS A 416 -22.35 -9.11 28.71
N ARG A 417 -23.17 -8.24 28.11
CA ARG A 417 -23.52 -6.91 28.63
C ARG A 417 -22.28 -6.12 29.09
N LYS A 418 -21.20 -6.20 28.31
CA LYS A 418 -19.94 -5.49 28.57
C LYS A 418 -19.56 -4.68 27.34
N LEU A 419 -19.07 -3.47 27.58
CA LEU A 419 -18.53 -2.63 26.52
C LEU A 419 -17.21 -3.22 26.01
N PHE A 420 -16.96 -3.04 24.71
CA PHE A 420 -15.70 -3.44 24.11
C PHE A 420 -14.55 -2.59 24.66
N VAL A 421 -13.44 -3.26 24.90
CA VAL A 421 -12.12 -2.70 25.17
C VAL A 421 -11.17 -3.43 24.24
N ASP A 422 -10.39 -2.68 23.48
CA ASP A 422 -9.40 -3.27 22.59
C ASP A 422 -8.22 -3.78 23.43
N GLY A 423 -7.91 -5.08 23.30
CA GLY A 423 -6.77 -5.67 23.99
C GLY A 423 -5.44 -5.31 23.33
N GLU A 424 -5.47 -4.94 22.05
CA GLU A 424 -4.30 -4.58 21.26
C GLU A 424 -3.98 -3.08 21.33
N PHE A 425 -4.98 -2.29 21.72
CA PHE A 425 -4.90 -0.85 21.91
C PHE A 425 -5.64 -0.42 23.18
N PRO A 426 -5.14 -0.83 24.37
CA PRO A 426 -5.81 -0.54 25.63
C PRO A 426 -5.86 0.97 25.93
N PRO A 427 -6.93 1.48 26.56
CA PRO A 427 -7.09 2.90 26.89
C PRO A 427 -6.18 3.31 28.07
N THR A 428 -4.87 3.27 27.84
CA THR A 428 -3.81 3.49 28.84
C THR A 428 -2.62 4.20 28.20
N GLY A 429 -1.70 4.69 29.03
CA GLY A 429 -0.51 5.41 28.56
C GLY A 429 0.38 4.61 27.59
N SER A 430 0.39 3.27 27.69
CA SER A 430 1.17 2.41 26.79
C SER A 430 0.68 2.44 25.34
N SER A 431 -0.57 2.86 25.10
CA SER A 431 -1.11 3.08 23.76
C SER A 431 -0.84 4.49 23.23
N LEU A 432 -0.26 5.38 24.04
CA LEU A 432 0.14 6.72 23.60
C LEU A 432 1.63 6.75 23.25
N PHE A 433 2.47 6.31 24.20
CA PHE A 433 3.92 6.42 24.09
C PHE A 433 4.60 5.13 24.54
N PHE A 434 5.68 4.78 23.83
CA PHE A 434 6.58 3.69 24.21
C PHE A 434 7.92 4.21 24.70
N SER A 435 8.36 5.40 24.24
CA SER A 435 9.66 5.97 24.63
C SER A 435 9.60 6.78 25.92
N ARG A 436 8.40 7.24 26.29
CA ARG A 436 8.17 8.13 27.44
C ARG A 436 6.86 7.81 28.14
N PRO A 437 6.68 8.22 29.41
CA PRO A 437 5.39 8.12 30.08
C PRO A 437 4.36 9.01 29.40
N ALA A 438 3.10 8.57 29.36
CA ALA A 438 2.02 9.45 28.97
C ALA A 438 1.82 10.57 30.02
N PRO A 439 1.56 11.81 29.59
CA PRO A 439 1.14 12.87 30.49
C PRO A 439 -0.04 12.46 31.38
N SER A 440 0.01 12.84 32.67
CA SER A 440 -0.96 12.43 33.69
C SER A 440 -2.34 13.08 33.53
N ASP A 441 -2.45 14.11 32.71
CA ASP A 441 -3.67 14.85 32.38
C ASP A 441 -4.49 14.20 31.26
N ILE A 442 -3.97 13.17 30.58
CA ILE A 442 -4.69 12.48 29.52
C ILE A 442 -5.70 11.48 30.11
N VAL A 443 -6.98 11.71 29.84
CA VAL A 443 -8.08 10.85 30.29
C VAL A 443 -8.76 10.19 29.09
N TRP A 444 -8.86 8.86 29.12
CA TRP A 444 -9.61 8.10 28.13
C TRP A 444 -11.11 8.13 28.45
N LYS A 445 -11.89 8.69 27.53
CA LYS A 445 -13.35 8.81 27.65
C LYS A 445 -14.04 8.09 26.50
N ARG A 446 -15.21 7.50 26.75
CA ARG A 446 -16.08 7.03 25.66
C ARG A 446 -16.83 8.23 25.07
N PRO A 447 -17.34 8.15 23.83
CA PRO A 447 -18.06 9.27 23.21
C PRO A 447 -19.19 9.86 24.09
N LYS A 448 -19.96 9.00 24.79
CA LYS A 448 -21.02 9.43 25.70
C LYS A 448 -20.53 10.14 26.97
N ASP A 449 -19.29 9.90 27.38
CA ASP A 449 -18.67 10.59 28.52
C ASP A 449 -18.10 11.96 28.12
N ILE A 450 -18.04 12.24 26.81
CA ILE A 450 -17.62 13.52 26.24
C ILE A 450 -18.85 14.39 25.98
N VAL A 451 -19.90 13.84 25.35
CA VAL A 451 -21.12 14.57 24.98
C VAL A 451 -22.35 13.66 25.07
N LYS A 452 -23.52 14.26 25.37
CA LYS A 452 -24.78 13.55 25.63
C LYS A 452 -25.31 12.73 24.44
N ASP A 453 -25.18 13.24 23.22
CA ASP A 453 -25.64 12.60 21.98
C ASP A 453 -24.49 12.55 20.96
N PRO A 454 -23.52 11.63 21.15
CA PRO A 454 -22.33 11.59 20.31
C PRO A 454 -22.68 11.15 18.89
N LYS A 455 -22.30 11.98 17.91
CA LYS A 455 -22.36 11.68 16.48
C LYS A 455 -20.99 11.97 15.91
N PHE A 456 -20.41 11.02 15.19
CA PHE A 456 -19.05 11.19 14.67
C PHE A 456 -19.05 12.12 13.44
N PHE A 457 -19.93 11.86 12.47
CA PHE A 457 -20.17 12.73 11.31
C PHE A 457 -21.67 12.69 10.98
N ILE A 458 -22.32 13.86 11.00
CA ILE A 458 -23.76 13.98 10.73
C ILE A 458 -24.02 14.07 9.22
N ASP A 459 -23.15 14.79 8.51
CA ASP A 459 -23.21 15.04 7.07
C ASP A 459 -22.03 14.38 6.32
N LYS A 460 -21.81 14.75 5.04
CA LYS A 460 -20.62 14.33 4.30
C LYS A 460 -19.38 14.88 5.01
N ALA A 461 -18.45 14.00 5.39
CA ALA A 461 -17.16 14.40 5.91
C ALA A 461 -16.44 15.31 4.89
N SER A 462 -15.90 16.42 5.36
CA SER A 462 -15.07 17.35 4.61
C SER A 462 -13.62 17.22 5.05
N ALA A 463 -12.69 17.59 4.19
CA ALA A 463 -11.30 17.77 4.59
C ALA A 463 -11.18 18.75 5.79
N ASP A 464 -12.10 19.70 5.93
CA ASP A 464 -12.19 20.70 7.03
C ASP A 464 -12.51 20.10 8.40
N ASP A 465 -13.02 18.88 8.46
CA ASP A 465 -13.29 18.20 9.73
C ASP A 465 -12.02 17.63 10.39
N PHE A 466 -10.87 17.72 9.73
CA PHE A 466 -9.61 17.13 10.18
C PHE A 466 -8.59 18.21 10.54
N SER A 467 -8.20 18.24 11.81
CA SER A 467 -7.15 19.12 12.32
C SER A 467 -6.11 18.31 13.11
N GLN A 468 -4.84 18.67 12.95
CA GLN A 468 -3.76 18.04 13.72
C GLN A 468 -3.82 18.46 15.19
N GLY A 469 -3.87 17.46 16.08
CA GLY A 469 -3.68 17.67 17.52
C GLY A 469 -2.21 17.59 17.96
N ILE A 470 -2.00 17.81 19.26
CA ILE A 470 -0.70 17.76 19.98
C ILE A 470 0.12 16.49 19.71
N LEU A 471 -0.52 15.37 19.35
CA LEU A 471 0.18 14.10 19.10
C LEU A 471 0.95 14.05 17.75
N GLY A 472 0.87 15.08 16.91
CA GLY A 472 1.84 15.30 15.82
C GLY A 472 1.81 14.25 14.70
N ASN A 473 0.65 14.06 14.05
CA ASN A 473 0.47 13.05 12.99
C ASN A 473 -0.13 13.64 11.71
N CYS A 474 0.52 14.66 11.15
CA CYS A 474 0.09 15.32 9.90
C CYS A 474 -0.17 14.33 8.76
N TRP A 475 0.66 13.30 8.62
CA TRP A 475 0.57 12.30 7.56
C TRP A 475 -0.74 11.52 7.58
N PHE A 476 -1.19 11.11 8.77
CA PHE A 476 -2.49 10.45 8.92
C PHE A 476 -3.65 11.41 8.69
N VAL A 477 -3.57 12.62 9.25
CA VAL A 477 -4.61 13.65 9.10
C VAL A 477 -4.78 14.05 7.63
N ALA A 478 -3.68 14.24 6.90
CA ALA A 478 -3.71 14.50 5.46
C ALA A 478 -4.33 13.33 4.68
N ALA A 479 -3.99 12.09 5.01
CA ALA A 479 -4.60 10.92 4.39
C ALA A 479 -6.11 10.83 4.67
N CYS A 480 -6.55 11.13 5.90
CA CYS A 480 -7.98 11.20 6.24
C CYS A 480 -8.70 12.31 5.47
N ALA A 481 -8.09 13.49 5.38
CA ALA A 481 -8.62 14.62 4.62
C ALA A 481 -8.79 14.26 3.13
N CYS A 482 -7.79 13.60 2.52
CA CYS A 482 -7.90 13.09 1.15
C CYS A 482 -9.06 12.10 0.97
N ILE A 483 -9.29 11.20 1.93
CA ILE A 483 -10.38 10.21 1.84
C ILE A 483 -11.75 10.86 2.02
N ALA A 484 -11.86 11.86 2.90
CA ALA A 484 -13.13 12.54 3.18
C ALA A 484 -13.72 13.25 1.94
N GLU A 485 -12.85 13.76 1.06
CA GLU A 485 -13.26 14.35 -0.23
C GLU A 485 -14.06 13.37 -1.11
N ASP A 486 -13.78 12.07 -1.03
CA ASP A 486 -14.50 11.01 -1.73
C ASP A 486 -15.47 10.26 -0.78
N SER A 487 -16.75 10.62 -0.86
CA SER A 487 -17.82 9.99 -0.05
C SER A 487 -17.93 8.48 -0.22
N ASN A 488 -17.57 7.92 -1.38
CA ASN A 488 -17.65 6.49 -1.62
C ASN A 488 -16.50 5.75 -0.95
N LEU A 489 -15.31 6.37 -0.90
CA LEU A 489 -14.17 5.83 -0.14
C LEU A 489 -14.39 6.01 1.36
N TRP A 490 -14.86 7.18 1.79
CA TRP A 490 -15.13 7.47 3.19
C TRP A 490 -16.05 6.43 3.84
N LYS A 491 -17.17 6.08 3.19
CA LYS A 491 -18.14 5.08 3.68
C LYS A 491 -17.57 3.67 3.82
N LYS A 492 -16.43 3.36 3.19
CA LYS A 492 -15.74 2.07 3.35
C LYS A 492 -14.86 2.03 4.59
N VAL A 493 -14.39 3.20 5.05
CA VAL A 493 -13.47 3.34 6.18
C VAL A 493 -14.24 3.64 7.46
N VAL A 494 -15.21 4.55 7.38
CA VAL A 494 -16.00 5.02 8.53
C VAL A 494 -17.49 4.71 8.29
N PRO A 495 -18.14 3.96 9.19
CA PRO A 495 -19.57 3.68 9.08
C PRO A 495 -20.40 4.95 9.27
N GLU A 496 -21.53 5.05 8.55
CA GLU A 496 -22.47 6.17 8.71
C GLU A 496 -22.98 6.27 10.15
N TYR A 497 -23.37 7.47 10.60
CA TYR A 497 -23.74 7.68 12.01
C TYR A 497 -24.85 6.74 12.50
N ARG A 498 -25.79 6.38 11.63
CA ARG A 498 -26.89 5.44 11.96
C ARG A 498 -26.40 4.03 12.25
N GLU A 499 -25.22 3.67 11.75
CA GLU A 499 -24.59 2.36 11.95
C GLU A 499 -23.61 2.36 13.12
N GLN A 500 -23.34 3.53 13.72
CA GLN A 500 -22.41 3.68 14.83
C GLN A 500 -23.01 3.10 16.11
N VAL A 501 -22.17 2.39 16.88
CA VAL A 501 -22.65 1.61 18.03
C VAL A 501 -23.06 2.45 19.25
N PHE A 502 -22.76 3.76 19.24
CA PHE A 502 -22.99 4.68 20.36
C PHE A 502 -24.20 5.61 20.20
N VAL A 503 -24.94 5.55 19.09
CA VAL A 503 -26.19 6.30 18.93
C VAL A 503 -27.29 5.78 19.88
N PRO A 504 -28.18 6.64 20.40
CA PRO A 504 -29.19 6.25 21.39
C PRO A 504 -30.06 5.05 20.99
N GLU A 505 -30.32 4.89 19.68
CA GLU A 505 -31.17 3.83 19.11
C GLU A 505 -30.43 2.48 18.98
N SER A 506 -29.11 2.46 19.16
CA SER A 506 -28.31 1.24 19.11
C SER A 506 -28.52 0.43 20.39
N ARG A 507 -28.88 -0.86 20.24
CA ARG A 507 -28.93 -1.83 21.36
C ARG A 507 -27.60 -2.01 22.12
N TYR A 508 -26.52 -1.43 21.61
CA TYR A 508 -25.18 -1.48 22.17
C TYR A 508 -24.83 -0.25 23.03
N ALA A 509 -25.56 0.85 22.85
CA ALA A 509 -25.24 2.16 23.37
C ALA A 509 -25.61 2.30 24.85
#